data_AF-A0A9W7YKR2-F1
#
_entry.id   AF-A0A9W7YKR2-F1
#
_cell.length_a   1.000
_cell.length_b   1.000
_cell.length_c   1.000
_cell.angle_alpha   90.00
_cell.angle_beta   90.00
_cell.angle_gamma   90.00
#
_symmetry.space_group_name_H-M   'P 1'
#
loop_
_entity.id
_entity.type
_entity.pdbx_description
1 polymer ?
#
loop_
_entity_poly.entity_id
_entity_poly.type
_entity_poly.pdbx_seq_one_letter_code
_entity_poly.pdbx_strand_id
1 'polypeptide(L)'
;MYQTHGARGSQLVLVPFNQASRQDVTSLIDYIYSEAGLNWDLDFVLPFAAIPELGHDITELDTQSELAHRAMLTNVMRLVGTIAEHKKSRVYSHPTLCVLPLSPNHGAFGFDGHYSESKLGLETMFSRWHSEPWSEYMTISGAVIGWTRGTGLMSANNVAAARVEQMGVRTFSAEEMAFCILALLHPRMYAMAARSPVWADMSGRFVHYPHVTQQVRSLHKALAQMRNILKAAAIDARADFGLIADDAAERAYGLNTVSVRANHRFAFPPVKPYSELRSLDLEGMVNLDKVVVVTGYGEVGPFGNAETRWEMEAFGEYSTEACIELAWIMGLIKHHNGRIAGQNYTGWVDAKTNEPVADRLIKQRYEKHILEHTGIRVIEPELIDGYDPNMKHSMRELQIEHDMEPFEASEDEARQFQLRNGDRVRVWEKGGAWFVQFLKGAVLMVPKAHRFDRTVAAQLPTGWDATRMGIPANIASEVDPITSYALVATTEALVRSGITDPYELYAYTHVSQVGSSTGTAVGGLRSTKRVYAGRMLDTSQAPDVYQETFVSTPPAWINMLLMSSSGPIKTTIGACATGLASIDVA
;
A
#
# COMPACT_ATOMS: atom_id res chain seq x y z
N MET A 1 -15.68 -6.01 7.21
CA MET A 1 -16.33 -6.87 8.22
C MET A 1 -17.05 -6.05 9.28
N TYR A 2 -16.36 -5.35 10.19
CA TYR A 2 -17.04 -4.57 11.24
C TYR A 2 -17.95 -3.46 10.71
N GLN A 3 -17.53 -2.71 9.68
CA GLN A 3 -18.37 -1.70 9.03
C GLN A 3 -19.69 -2.25 8.46
N THR A 4 -19.72 -3.53 8.09
CA THR A 4 -20.88 -4.18 7.47
C THR A 4 -21.77 -4.91 8.48
N HIS A 5 -21.19 -5.46 9.54
CA HIS A 5 -21.89 -6.36 10.48
C HIS A 5 -21.94 -5.86 11.94
N GLY A 6 -21.28 -4.75 12.26
CA GLY A 6 -21.25 -4.18 13.61
C GLY A 6 -22.62 -3.67 14.03
N ALA A 7 -23.31 -4.42 14.88
CA ALA A 7 -24.57 -4.02 15.46
C ALA A 7 -24.37 -2.96 16.56
N ARG A 8 -25.46 -2.28 16.97
CA ARG A 8 -25.45 -1.32 18.07
C ARG A 8 -24.90 -1.97 19.35
N GLY A 9 -23.88 -1.36 19.93
CA GLY A 9 -23.22 -1.84 21.15
C GLY A 9 -22.13 -2.90 20.94
N SER A 10 -21.90 -3.34 19.70
CA SER A 10 -20.72 -4.16 19.39
C SER A 10 -19.44 -3.32 19.39
N GLN A 11 -18.30 -3.97 19.57
CA GLN A 11 -16.96 -3.42 19.41
C GLN A 11 -16.04 -4.51 18.85
N LEU A 12 -15.16 -4.15 17.92
CA LEU A 12 -14.10 -5.03 17.42
C LEU A 12 -12.73 -4.44 17.77
N VAL A 13 -11.94 -5.17 18.54
CA VAL A 13 -10.54 -4.82 18.86
C VAL A 13 -9.64 -5.82 18.15
N LEU A 14 -8.84 -5.34 17.20
CA LEU A 14 -7.83 -6.14 16.52
C LEU A 14 -6.47 -5.95 17.20
N VAL A 15 -5.82 -7.07 17.52
CA VAL A 15 -4.49 -7.10 18.14
C VAL A 15 -3.57 -8.06 17.39
N PRO A 16 -2.28 -7.74 17.22
CA PRO A 16 -1.30 -8.72 16.77
C PRO A 16 -1.10 -9.76 17.90
N PHE A 17 -1.18 -11.04 17.55
CA PHE A 17 -1.09 -12.13 18.53
C PHE A 17 -0.49 -13.38 17.91
N ASN A 18 0.59 -13.88 18.49
CA ASN A 18 1.15 -15.19 18.14
C ASN A 18 0.76 -16.23 19.20
N GLN A 19 -0.24 -17.07 18.91
CA GLN A 19 -0.68 -18.11 19.84
C GLN A 19 0.41 -19.15 20.18
N ALA A 20 1.47 -19.30 19.39
CA ALA A 20 2.59 -20.17 19.73
C ALA A 20 3.56 -19.54 20.75
N SER A 21 3.53 -18.22 20.95
CA SER A 21 4.30 -17.51 21.96
C SER A 21 3.63 -17.60 23.32
N ARG A 22 4.36 -18.05 24.35
CA ARG A 22 3.84 -18.06 25.73
C ARG A 22 3.67 -16.64 26.26
N GLN A 23 4.60 -15.75 25.90
CA GLN A 23 4.58 -14.36 26.34
C GLN A 23 3.34 -13.66 25.79
N ASP A 24 3.03 -13.83 24.50
CA ASP A 24 1.86 -13.24 23.88
C ASP A 24 0.56 -13.74 24.51
N VAL A 25 0.46 -15.04 24.83
CA VAL A 25 -0.72 -15.60 25.53
C VAL A 25 -0.95 -14.89 26.87
N THR A 26 0.10 -14.71 27.67
CA THR A 26 0.00 -13.99 28.93
C THR A 26 -0.34 -12.52 28.71
N SER A 27 0.44 -11.83 27.87
CA SER A 27 0.28 -10.39 27.60
C SER A 27 -1.08 -10.04 26.99
N LEU A 28 -1.66 -10.91 26.17
CA LEU A 28 -3.00 -10.73 25.61
C LEU A 28 -4.05 -10.72 26.71
N ILE A 29 -4.03 -11.72 27.60
CA ILE A 29 -5.01 -11.80 28.67
C ILE A 29 -4.79 -10.68 29.69
N ASP A 30 -3.54 -10.34 30.02
CA ASP A 30 -3.22 -9.19 30.87
C ASP A 30 -3.76 -7.88 30.27
N TYR A 31 -3.62 -7.67 28.96
CA TYR A 31 -4.19 -6.52 28.26
C TYR A 31 -5.72 -6.51 28.31
N ILE A 32 -6.37 -7.66 28.15
CA ILE A 32 -7.84 -7.75 28.21
C ILE A 32 -8.35 -7.40 29.62
N TYR A 33 -7.72 -7.91 30.67
CA TYR A 33 -8.22 -7.79 32.05
C TYR A 33 -7.67 -6.59 32.83
N SER A 34 -6.58 -5.96 32.40
CA SER A 34 -5.99 -4.82 33.13
C SER A 34 -6.79 -3.53 32.98
N GLU A 35 -6.79 -2.70 34.02
CA GLU A 35 -7.40 -1.36 34.00
C GLU A 35 -6.75 -0.42 32.97
N ALA A 36 -5.44 -0.61 32.72
CA ALA A 36 -4.70 0.13 31.69
C ALA A 36 -4.96 -0.39 30.26
N GLY A 37 -5.56 -1.57 30.13
CA GLY A 37 -5.91 -2.20 28.86
C GLY A 37 -7.40 -2.04 28.55
N LEU A 38 -8.09 -3.16 28.28
CA LEU A 38 -9.53 -3.14 27.98
C LEU A 38 -10.41 -3.15 29.23
N ASN A 39 -9.88 -3.61 30.36
CA ASN A 39 -10.62 -3.84 31.59
C ASN A 39 -11.91 -4.68 31.39
N TRP A 40 -11.85 -5.66 30.51
CA TRP A 40 -12.96 -6.57 30.22
C TRP A 40 -12.91 -7.80 31.10
N ASP A 41 -14.06 -8.47 31.20
CA ASP A 41 -14.17 -9.82 31.71
C ASP A 41 -14.74 -10.70 30.60
N LEU A 42 -14.07 -11.81 30.25
CA LEU A 42 -14.43 -12.59 29.06
C LEU A 42 -15.62 -13.51 29.33
N ASP A 43 -16.60 -13.51 28.42
CA ASP A 43 -17.71 -14.47 28.38
C ASP A 43 -17.37 -15.73 27.58
N PHE A 44 -16.69 -15.56 26.44
CA PHE A 44 -16.42 -16.62 25.48
C PHE A 44 -14.96 -16.58 25.01
N VAL A 45 -14.37 -17.75 24.81
CA VAL A 45 -13.06 -17.90 24.16
C VAL A 45 -13.11 -19.01 23.11
N LEU A 46 -12.71 -18.69 21.88
CA LEU A 46 -12.70 -19.59 20.73
C LEU A 46 -11.25 -19.72 20.22
N PRO A 47 -10.42 -20.59 20.82
CA PRO A 47 -8.99 -20.69 20.51
C PRO A 47 -8.73 -21.48 19.20
N PHE A 48 -9.15 -20.93 18.07
CA PHE A 48 -9.15 -21.60 16.77
C PHE A 48 -7.87 -21.40 15.94
N ALA A 49 -6.85 -20.71 16.48
CA ALA A 49 -5.57 -20.58 15.78
C ALA A 49 -4.94 -21.96 15.56
N ALA A 50 -4.50 -22.22 14.32
CA ALA A 50 -3.92 -23.48 13.89
C ALA A 50 -2.89 -23.22 12.79
N ILE A 51 -1.92 -24.12 12.68
CA ILE A 51 -0.92 -24.13 11.61
C ILE A 51 -1.18 -25.39 10.75
N PRO A 52 -1.27 -25.29 9.42
CA PRO A 52 -1.43 -26.47 8.57
C PRO A 52 -0.16 -27.34 8.56
N GLU A 53 -0.32 -28.64 8.75
CA GLU A 53 0.75 -29.66 8.77
C GLU A 53 0.55 -30.72 7.68
N LEU A 54 0.29 -30.29 6.44
CA LEU A 54 0.04 -31.23 5.34
C LEU A 54 1.34 -31.92 4.90
N GLY A 55 1.31 -33.25 4.83
CA GLY A 55 2.34 -34.04 4.18
C GLY A 55 3.37 -34.68 5.09
N HIS A 56 3.36 -34.41 6.40
CA HIS A 56 4.33 -34.96 7.35
C HIS A 56 3.79 -36.23 7.99
N ASP A 57 4.42 -37.37 7.73
CA ASP A 57 4.16 -38.60 8.48
C ASP A 57 4.98 -38.67 9.78
N ILE A 58 4.83 -39.76 10.54
CA ILE A 58 5.51 -39.94 11.83
C ILE A 58 7.05 -39.89 11.73
N THR A 59 7.63 -40.11 10.56
CA THR A 59 9.09 -40.06 10.34
C THR A 59 9.58 -38.65 9.97
N GLU A 60 8.67 -37.74 9.66
CA GLU A 60 8.95 -36.39 9.15
C GLU A 60 8.51 -35.30 10.13
N LEU A 61 8.24 -35.65 11.39
CA LEU A 61 7.94 -34.68 12.44
C LEU A 61 9.14 -33.78 12.70
N ASP A 62 8.93 -32.47 12.56
CA ASP A 62 9.97 -31.46 12.57
C ASP A 62 9.62 -30.27 13.49
N THR A 63 10.44 -29.22 13.44
CA THR A 63 10.23 -27.99 14.20
C THR A 63 8.86 -27.34 13.92
N GLN A 64 8.35 -27.42 12.68
CA GLN A 64 7.03 -26.88 12.35
C GLN A 64 5.95 -27.68 13.07
N SER A 65 6.08 -29.00 13.12
CA SER A 65 5.14 -29.89 13.80
C SER A 65 5.09 -29.63 15.31
N GLU A 66 6.26 -29.44 15.94
CA GLU A 66 6.37 -29.07 17.37
C GLU A 66 5.74 -27.69 17.65
N LEU A 67 5.96 -26.71 16.76
CA LEU A 67 5.39 -25.37 16.88
C LEU A 67 3.86 -25.40 16.75
N ALA A 68 3.34 -26.16 15.80
CA ALA A 68 1.91 -26.36 15.57
C ALA A 68 1.25 -27.03 16.79
N HIS A 69 1.86 -28.09 17.32
CA HIS A 69 1.41 -28.74 18.55
C HIS A 69 1.37 -27.78 19.75
N ARG A 70 2.42 -26.96 19.90
CA ARG A 70 2.49 -25.94 20.94
C ARG A 70 1.35 -24.92 20.81
N ALA A 71 1.06 -24.45 19.60
CA ALA A 71 -0.01 -23.48 19.35
C ALA A 71 -1.42 -24.07 19.58
N MET A 72 -1.66 -25.30 19.12
CA MET A 72 -2.99 -25.93 19.09
C MET A 72 -3.36 -26.68 20.37
N LEU A 73 -2.39 -27.07 21.19
CA LEU A 73 -2.64 -27.78 22.46
C LEU A 73 -2.07 -27.01 23.66
N THR A 74 -0.74 -26.93 23.75
CA THR A 74 -0.06 -26.46 24.96
C THR A 74 -0.49 -25.04 25.32
N ASN A 75 -0.49 -24.13 24.34
CA ASN A 75 -0.84 -22.74 24.57
C ASN A 75 -2.35 -22.49 24.62
N VAL A 76 -3.19 -23.40 24.11
CA VAL A 76 -4.64 -23.37 24.38
C VAL A 76 -4.90 -23.63 25.86
N MET A 77 -4.24 -24.65 26.43
CA MET A 77 -4.34 -24.92 27.87
C MET A 77 -3.80 -23.75 28.71
N ARG A 78 -2.68 -23.13 28.28
CA ARG A 78 -2.17 -21.93 28.96
C ARG A 78 -3.14 -20.76 28.86
N LEU A 79 -3.75 -20.52 27.70
CA LEU A 79 -4.75 -19.47 27.50
C LEU A 79 -5.92 -19.64 28.50
N VAL A 80 -6.48 -20.85 28.58
CA VAL A 80 -7.54 -21.19 29.54
C VAL A 80 -7.07 -20.97 30.98
N GLY A 81 -5.87 -21.43 31.33
CA GLY A 81 -5.30 -21.24 32.66
C GLY A 81 -5.07 -19.78 33.03
N THR A 82 -4.58 -18.96 32.10
CA THR A 82 -4.36 -17.53 32.33
C THR A 82 -5.67 -16.78 32.53
N ILE A 83 -6.72 -17.10 31.76
CA ILE A 83 -8.06 -16.52 31.97
C ILE A 83 -8.61 -16.90 33.35
N ALA A 84 -8.48 -18.17 33.73
CA ALA A 84 -8.93 -18.65 35.03
C ALA A 84 -8.24 -17.93 36.20
N GLU A 85 -6.92 -17.71 36.11
CA GLU A 85 -6.16 -17.01 37.15
C GLU A 85 -6.60 -15.54 37.30
N HIS A 86 -6.84 -14.83 36.18
CA HIS A 86 -7.35 -13.45 36.22
C HIS A 86 -8.74 -13.38 36.86
N LYS A 87 -9.65 -14.30 36.50
CA LYS A 87 -10.99 -14.35 37.08
C LYS A 87 -10.99 -14.71 38.57
N LYS A 88 -10.08 -15.58 38.99
CA LYS A 88 -9.90 -15.95 40.41
C LYS A 88 -9.53 -14.76 41.30
N SER A 89 -8.82 -13.78 40.74
CA SER A 89 -8.46 -12.55 41.46
C SER A 89 -9.62 -11.55 41.64
N ARG A 90 -10.79 -11.79 41.00
CA ARG A 90 -11.94 -10.87 40.98
C ARG A 90 -13.07 -11.37 41.90
N VAL A 91 -13.77 -10.42 42.54
CA VAL A 91 -14.82 -10.70 43.56
C VAL A 91 -16.13 -11.23 42.96
N TYR A 92 -16.44 -10.88 41.71
CA TYR A 92 -17.62 -11.34 40.97
C TYR A 92 -17.20 -11.71 39.55
N SER A 93 -17.13 -13.00 39.22
CA SER A 93 -16.89 -13.44 37.85
C SER A 93 -17.85 -14.56 37.46
N HIS A 94 -18.43 -14.44 36.26
CA HIS A 94 -19.13 -15.55 35.61
C HIS A 94 -18.09 -16.39 34.84
N PRO A 95 -18.28 -17.72 34.71
CA PRO A 95 -17.33 -18.55 33.99
C PRO A 95 -17.22 -18.15 32.51
N THR A 96 -16.00 -18.09 31.95
CA THR A 96 -15.82 -18.00 30.48
C THR A 96 -16.13 -19.36 29.87
N LEU A 97 -16.95 -19.40 28.82
CA LEU A 97 -17.13 -20.60 28.01
C LEU A 97 -16.03 -20.71 26.96
N CYS A 98 -15.20 -21.76 27.08
CA CYS A 98 -14.21 -22.14 26.08
C CYS A 98 -14.81 -23.12 25.08
N VAL A 99 -14.90 -22.72 23.82
CA VAL A 99 -15.30 -23.61 22.72
C VAL A 99 -14.05 -24.28 22.16
N LEU A 100 -13.79 -25.52 22.56
CA LEU A 100 -12.62 -26.25 22.10
C LEU A 100 -12.83 -26.75 20.66
N PRO A 101 -11.92 -26.44 19.71
CA PRO A 101 -12.00 -26.96 18.36
C PRO A 101 -11.47 -28.39 18.33
N LEU A 102 -12.35 -29.37 18.53
CA LEU A 102 -12.03 -30.80 18.44
C LEU A 102 -12.15 -31.29 17.00
N SER A 103 -11.67 -32.51 16.75
CA SER A 103 -11.69 -33.13 15.42
C SER A 103 -12.26 -34.55 15.49
N PRO A 104 -13.04 -34.99 14.49
CA PRO A 104 -13.39 -36.39 14.36
C PRO A 104 -12.24 -37.23 13.78
N ASN A 105 -11.13 -36.60 13.34
CA ASN A 105 -9.95 -37.28 12.79
C ASN A 105 -8.83 -37.38 13.83
N HIS A 106 -8.57 -38.61 14.31
CA HIS A 106 -7.44 -38.93 15.19
C HIS A 106 -6.42 -39.81 14.45
N GLY A 107 -5.81 -39.26 13.39
CA GLY A 107 -4.80 -39.96 12.58
C GLY A 107 -5.39 -40.89 11.52
N ALA A 108 -6.70 -40.83 11.26
CA ALA A 108 -7.36 -41.63 10.23
C ALA A 108 -6.92 -41.21 8.83
N PHE A 109 -6.70 -39.90 8.58
CA PHE A 109 -6.20 -39.39 7.31
C PHE A 109 -4.70 -39.57 7.13
N GLY A 110 -3.92 -39.50 8.22
CA GLY A 110 -2.46 -39.53 8.20
C GLY A 110 -1.81 -38.36 7.45
N PHE A 111 -0.49 -38.26 7.53
CA PHE A 111 0.29 -37.14 6.96
C PHE A 111 -0.17 -35.76 7.49
N ASP A 112 -0.64 -35.73 8.73
CA ASP A 112 -1.20 -34.57 9.43
C ASP A 112 -0.31 -34.10 10.59
N GLY A 113 0.97 -34.50 10.62
CA GLY A 113 1.94 -34.06 11.64
C GLY A 113 1.45 -34.34 13.06
N HIS A 114 1.47 -33.34 13.92
CA HIS A 114 0.96 -33.40 15.30
C HIS A 114 -0.50 -32.94 15.44
N TYR A 115 -1.25 -32.80 14.35
CA TYR A 115 -2.64 -32.37 14.39
C TYR A 115 -3.50 -33.31 15.25
N SER A 116 -3.41 -34.62 15.02
CA SER A 116 -4.20 -35.62 15.74
C SER A 116 -3.95 -35.61 17.24
N GLU A 117 -2.68 -35.56 17.63
CA GLU A 117 -2.21 -35.51 19.02
C GLU A 117 -2.68 -34.23 19.69
N SER A 118 -2.65 -33.11 18.97
CA SER A 118 -3.14 -31.83 19.46
C SER A 118 -4.64 -31.85 19.74
N LYS A 119 -5.43 -32.39 18.81
CA LYS A 119 -6.90 -32.43 18.91
C LYS A 119 -7.37 -33.43 19.96
N LEU A 120 -6.78 -34.62 19.99
CA LEU A 120 -7.06 -35.62 21.01
C LEU A 120 -6.61 -35.15 22.39
N GLY A 121 -5.47 -34.45 22.48
CA GLY A 121 -4.98 -33.88 23.74
C GLY A 121 -5.95 -32.88 24.39
N LEU A 122 -6.72 -32.13 23.59
CA LEU A 122 -7.73 -31.19 24.10
C LEU A 122 -8.90 -31.91 24.78
N GLU A 123 -9.20 -33.16 24.44
CA GLU A 123 -10.28 -33.94 25.07
C GLU A 123 -10.01 -34.20 26.56
N THR A 124 -8.75 -34.18 26.99
CA THR A 124 -8.39 -34.32 28.41
C THR A 124 -8.98 -33.20 29.28
N MET A 125 -9.30 -32.05 28.68
CA MET A 125 -9.88 -30.90 29.38
C MET A 125 -11.26 -31.19 29.96
N PHE A 126 -12.02 -32.13 29.38
CA PHE A 126 -13.32 -32.56 29.91
C PHE A 126 -13.18 -33.20 31.29
N SER A 127 -12.22 -34.10 31.46
CA SER A 127 -11.92 -34.72 32.75
C SER A 127 -11.28 -33.72 33.72
N ARG A 128 -10.37 -32.87 33.22
CA ARG A 128 -9.69 -31.87 34.05
C ARG A 128 -10.63 -30.84 34.65
N TRP A 129 -11.72 -30.49 33.97
CA TRP A 129 -12.75 -29.60 34.52
C TRP A 129 -13.33 -30.14 35.84
N HIS A 130 -13.42 -31.46 35.99
CA HIS A 130 -13.87 -32.09 37.23
C HIS A 130 -12.76 -32.31 38.26
N SER A 131 -11.52 -32.56 37.82
CA SER A 131 -10.43 -32.94 38.71
C SER A 131 -9.56 -31.78 39.22
N GLU A 132 -9.68 -30.59 38.64
CA GLU A 132 -8.84 -29.42 38.94
C GLU A 132 -9.69 -28.19 39.35
N PRO A 133 -9.14 -27.25 40.17
CA PRO A 133 -9.91 -26.18 40.80
C PRO A 133 -10.06 -24.93 39.92
N TRP A 134 -10.56 -25.08 38.69
CA TRP A 134 -10.79 -23.96 37.76
C TRP A 134 -12.16 -23.94 37.09
N SER A 135 -13.02 -24.93 37.38
CA SER A 135 -14.38 -25.04 36.85
C SER A 135 -15.33 -23.90 37.23
N GLU A 136 -15.03 -23.18 38.31
CA GLU A 136 -15.75 -21.96 38.71
C GLU A 136 -15.48 -20.77 37.78
N TYR A 137 -14.34 -20.76 37.08
CA TYR A 137 -13.90 -19.64 36.23
C TYR A 137 -14.01 -19.93 34.75
N MET A 138 -13.97 -21.22 34.37
CA MET A 138 -14.05 -21.65 32.98
C MET A 138 -15.05 -22.80 32.83
N THR A 139 -15.78 -22.81 31.72
CA THR A 139 -16.65 -23.91 31.29
C THR A 139 -16.22 -24.36 29.89
N ILE A 140 -16.55 -25.60 29.52
CA ILE A 140 -16.07 -26.20 28.27
C ILE A 140 -17.24 -26.66 27.41
N SER A 141 -17.17 -26.31 26.13
CA SER A 141 -17.91 -26.99 25.07
C SER A 141 -16.93 -27.45 24.00
N GLY A 142 -16.78 -28.75 23.79
CA GLY A 142 -16.00 -29.27 22.67
C GLY A 142 -16.86 -29.35 21.43
N ALA A 143 -16.49 -28.61 20.39
CA ALA A 143 -17.08 -28.71 19.06
C ALA A 143 -16.27 -29.71 18.25
N VAL A 144 -16.83 -30.89 17.97
CA VAL A 144 -16.22 -31.87 17.05
C VAL A 144 -16.53 -31.43 15.63
N ILE A 145 -15.65 -30.60 15.07
CA ILE A 145 -15.89 -29.89 13.81
C ILE A 145 -15.72 -30.87 12.64
N GLY A 146 -16.79 -31.04 11.87
CA GLY A 146 -16.80 -31.86 10.66
C GLY A 146 -16.13 -31.23 9.46
N TRP A 147 -16.23 -31.94 8.33
CA TRP A 147 -15.65 -31.50 7.07
C TRP A 147 -16.23 -30.15 6.63
N THR A 148 -15.40 -29.10 6.66
CA THR A 148 -15.81 -27.73 6.34
C THR A 148 -15.08 -27.22 5.10
N ARG A 149 -15.84 -27.01 4.02
CA ARG A 149 -15.35 -26.52 2.73
C ARG A 149 -14.99 -25.03 2.83
N GLY A 150 -13.86 -24.66 2.22
CA GLY A 150 -13.47 -23.25 2.04
C GLY A 150 -12.60 -22.63 3.14
N THR A 151 -12.24 -23.35 4.20
CA THR A 151 -11.43 -22.85 5.33
C THR A 151 -9.92 -22.74 5.05
N GLY A 152 -9.48 -22.92 3.79
CA GLY A 152 -8.07 -22.97 3.40
C GLY A 152 -7.38 -24.29 3.78
N LEU A 153 -7.56 -24.77 5.03
CA LEU A 153 -7.00 -26.02 5.57
C LEU A 153 -7.42 -27.27 4.79
N MET A 154 -8.66 -27.29 4.29
CA MET A 154 -9.24 -28.43 3.55
C MET A 154 -9.38 -28.17 2.05
N SER A 155 -8.77 -27.10 1.52
CA SER A 155 -8.95 -26.67 0.12
C SER A 155 -8.65 -27.77 -0.91
N ALA A 156 -7.56 -28.51 -0.71
CA ALA A 156 -7.18 -29.65 -1.54
C ALA A 156 -8.24 -30.78 -1.56
N ASN A 157 -9.01 -30.91 -0.47
CA ASN A 157 -10.02 -31.94 -0.33
C ASN A 157 -11.40 -31.51 -0.87
N ASN A 158 -11.60 -30.24 -1.24
CA ASN A 158 -12.90 -29.77 -1.75
C ASN A 158 -13.41 -30.59 -2.96
N VAL A 159 -12.52 -31.08 -3.81
CA VAL A 159 -12.86 -31.93 -4.96
C VAL A 159 -13.48 -33.27 -4.56
N ALA A 160 -13.19 -33.75 -3.35
CA ALA A 160 -13.74 -34.99 -2.81
C ALA A 160 -15.06 -34.79 -2.07
N ALA A 161 -15.45 -33.55 -1.73
CA ALA A 161 -16.62 -33.27 -0.90
C ALA A 161 -17.90 -33.86 -1.48
N ALA A 162 -18.20 -33.63 -2.76
CA ALA A 162 -19.40 -34.16 -3.41
C ALA A 162 -19.45 -35.70 -3.39
N ARG A 163 -18.29 -36.36 -3.53
CA ARG A 163 -18.20 -37.82 -3.48
C ARG A 163 -18.45 -38.34 -2.06
N VAL A 164 -17.92 -37.65 -1.05
CA VAL A 164 -18.15 -37.95 0.36
C VAL A 164 -19.63 -37.77 0.73
N GLU A 165 -20.30 -36.76 0.16
CA GLU A 165 -21.75 -36.56 0.36
C GLU A 165 -22.61 -37.67 -0.24
N GLN A 166 -22.23 -38.23 -1.40
CA GLN A 166 -22.91 -39.40 -1.98
C GLN A 166 -22.82 -40.64 -1.08
N MET A 167 -21.85 -40.70 -0.16
CA MET A 167 -21.72 -41.79 0.80
C MET A 167 -22.62 -41.62 2.03
N GLY A 168 -23.30 -40.47 2.18
CA GLY A 168 -24.18 -40.17 3.30
C GLY A 168 -23.56 -39.34 4.42
N VAL A 169 -22.32 -38.85 4.24
CA VAL A 169 -21.67 -37.87 5.13
C VAL A 169 -22.09 -36.46 4.73
N ARG A 170 -22.42 -35.58 5.68
CA ARG A 170 -22.71 -34.17 5.37
C ARG A 170 -21.42 -33.35 5.45
N THR A 171 -21.12 -32.58 4.40
CA THR A 171 -20.11 -31.52 4.48
C THR A 171 -20.78 -30.17 4.76
N PHE A 172 -20.02 -29.22 5.29
CA PHE A 172 -20.50 -27.89 5.65
C PHE A 172 -19.73 -26.83 4.86
N SER A 173 -20.39 -25.72 4.54
CA SER A 173 -19.73 -24.46 4.21
C SER A 173 -19.19 -23.80 5.48
N ALA A 174 -18.29 -22.81 5.32
CA ALA A 174 -17.79 -22.04 6.45
C ALA A 174 -18.92 -21.32 7.23
N GLU A 175 -19.96 -20.83 6.53
CA GLU A 175 -21.12 -20.19 7.15
C GLU A 175 -22.00 -21.18 7.92
N GLU A 176 -22.28 -22.36 7.36
CA GLU A 176 -23.03 -23.41 8.05
C GLU A 176 -22.29 -23.86 9.33
N MET A 177 -20.97 -24.05 9.26
CA MET A 177 -20.19 -24.44 10.43
C MET A 177 -20.11 -23.30 11.47
N ALA A 178 -19.97 -22.05 11.03
CA ALA A 178 -20.03 -20.90 11.93
C ALA A 178 -21.38 -20.83 12.65
N PHE A 179 -22.50 -21.08 11.96
CA PHE A 179 -23.83 -21.17 12.56
C PHE A 179 -23.90 -22.28 13.63
N CYS A 180 -23.39 -23.47 13.33
CA CYS A 180 -23.32 -24.58 14.30
C CYS A 180 -22.51 -24.19 15.55
N ILE A 181 -21.35 -23.55 15.38
CA ILE A 181 -20.48 -23.13 16.48
C ILE A 181 -21.13 -22.02 17.31
N LEU A 182 -21.78 -21.04 16.67
CA LEU A 182 -22.53 -19.98 17.36
C LEU A 182 -23.69 -20.53 18.20
N ALA A 183 -24.28 -21.66 17.81
CA ALA A 183 -25.32 -22.31 18.62
C ALA A 183 -24.81 -22.73 20.01
N LEU A 184 -23.51 -23.02 20.17
CA LEU A 184 -22.91 -23.33 21.47
C LEU A 184 -22.83 -22.11 22.40
N LEU A 185 -22.85 -20.90 21.83
CA LEU A 185 -22.86 -19.65 22.59
C LEU A 185 -24.28 -19.25 23.05
N HIS A 186 -25.31 -19.97 22.58
CA HIS A 186 -26.69 -19.70 22.96
C HIS A 186 -26.89 -19.88 24.48
N PRO A 187 -27.68 -19.03 25.18
CA PRO A 187 -27.82 -19.08 26.64
C PRO A 187 -28.17 -20.45 27.23
N ARG A 188 -28.95 -21.26 26.49
CA ARG A 188 -29.28 -22.65 26.90
C ARG A 188 -28.07 -23.57 26.89
N MET A 189 -27.20 -23.45 25.90
CA MET A 189 -25.98 -24.26 25.78
C MET A 189 -24.94 -23.80 26.81
N TYR A 190 -24.80 -22.49 27.01
CA TYR A 190 -23.98 -21.93 28.08
C TYR A 190 -24.42 -22.45 29.47
N ALA A 191 -25.72 -22.40 29.77
CA ALA A 191 -26.25 -22.92 31.04
C ALA A 191 -26.03 -24.43 31.23
N MET A 192 -25.99 -25.20 30.13
CA MET A 192 -25.65 -26.63 30.17
C MET A 192 -24.15 -26.83 30.45
N ALA A 193 -23.28 -26.09 29.74
CA ALA A 193 -21.83 -26.12 29.93
C ALA A 193 -21.39 -25.67 31.34
N ALA A 194 -22.17 -24.79 31.98
CA ALA A 194 -21.96 -24.39 33.37
C ALA A 194 -22.18 -25.52 34.39
N ARG A 195 -22.93 -26.57 34.04
CA ARG A 195 -23.18 -27.72 34.92
C ARG A 195 -22.22 -28.87 34.68
N SER A 196 -21.89 -29.11 33.41
CA SER A 196 -20.95 -30.16 32.99
C SER A 196 -20.45 -29.86 31.58
N PRO A 197 -19.20 -30.20 31.25
CA PRO A 197 -18.66 -30.00 29.90
C PRO A 197 -19.55 -30.58 28.80
N VAL A 198 -19.76 -29.81 27.73
CA VAL A 198 -20.63 -30.21 26.61
C VAL A 198 -19.81 -30.81 25.48
N TRP A 199 -20.20 -32.00 25.02
CA TRP A 199 -19.67 -32.61 23.80
C TRP A 199 -20.66 -32.40 22.65
N ALA A 200 -20.27 -31.62 21.66
CA ALA A 200 -21.11 -31.30 20.51
C ALA A 200 -20.54 -31.95 19.23
N ASP A 201 -21.18 -33.02 18.78
CA ASP A 201 -20.85 -33.66 17.51
C ASP A 201 -21.41 -32.84 16.33
N MET A 202 -20.50 -32.18 15.61
CA MET A 202 -20.78 -31.43 14.38
C MET A 202 -20.05 -32.07 13.19
N SER A 203 -19.74 -33.37 13.27
CA SER A 203 -18.92 -34.10 12.31
C SER A 203 -19.63 -34.40 10.98
N GLY A 204 -20.96 -34.20 10.92
CA GLY A 204 -21.75 -34.54 9.73
C GLY A 204 -21.83 -36.03 9.46
N ARG A 205 -21.82 -36.86 10.53
CA ARG A 205 -21.77 -38.33 10.50
C ARG A 205 -20.43 -38.90 10.01
N PHE A 206 -19.38 -38.09 9.91
CA PHE A 206 -18.06 -38.56 9.45
C PHE A 206 -17.57 -39.80 10.25
N VAL A 207 -17.77 -39.80 11.57
CA VAL A 207 -17.36 -40.88 12.49
C VAL A 207 -18.07 -42.21 12.17
N HIS A 208 -19.25 -42.19 11.54
CA HIS A 208 -20.01 -43.40 11.22
C HIS A 208 -19.57 -44.08 9.91
N TYR A 209 -18.63 -43.50 9.16
CA TYR A 209 -18.19 -44.03 7.85
C TYR A 209 -16.66 -44.24 7.80
N PRO A 210 -16.14 -45.36 8.33
CA PRO A 210 -14.69 -45.59 8.48
C PRO A 210 -13.91 -45.68 7.15
N HIS A 211 -14.59 -45.96 6.04
CA HIS A 211 -13.95 -46.09 4.72
C HIS A 211 -13.84 -44.78 3.93
N VAL A 212 -14.32 -43.65 4.48
CA VAL A 212 -14.29 -42.35 3.78
C VAL A 212 -12.88 -41.95 3.39
N THR A 213 -11.90 -42.10 4.29
CA THR A 213 -10.50 -41.75 4.01
C THR A 213 -9.91 -42.53 2.84
N GLN A 214 -10.11 -43.85 2.80
CA GLN A 214 -9.60 -44.70 1.72
C GLN A 214 -10.23 -44.30 0.37
N GLN A 215 -11.51 -43.97 0.38
CA GLN A 215 -12.21 -43.53 -0.83
C GLN A 215 -11.71 -42.16 -1.31
N VAL A 216 -11.48 -41.21 -0.40
CA VAL A 216 -10.90 -39.90 -0.72
C VAL A 216 -9.51 -40.07 -1.36
N ARG A 217 -8.64 -40.91 -0.77
CA ARG A 217 -7.32 -41.23 -1.36
C ARG A 217 -7.45 -41.86 -2.75
N SER A 218 -8.37 -42.81 -2.91
CA SER A 218 -8.61 -43.47 -4.20
C SER A 218 -9.11 -42.49 -5.26
N LEU A 219 -9.97 -41.54 -4.87
CA LEU A 219 -10.51 -40.51 -5.75
C LEU A 219 -9.40 -39.55 -6.20
N HIS A 220 -8.54 -39.10 -5.29
CA HIS A 220 -7.40 -38.25 -5.65
C HIS A 220 -6.46 -38.96 -6.63
N LYS A 221 -6.17 -40.25 -6.41
CA LYS A 221 -5.37 -41.06 -7.34
C LYS A 221 -6.04 -41.17 -8.72
N ALA A 222 -7.34 -41.47 -8.75
CA ALA A 222 -8.09 -41.60 -9.99
C ALA A 222 -8.17 -40.27 -10.77
N LEU A 223 -8.43 -39.15 -10.09
CA LEU A 223 -8.44 -37.82 -10.69
C LEU A 223 -7.07 -37.41 -11.22
N ALA A 224 -5.99 -37.70 -10.47
CA ALA A 224 -4.63 -37.43 -10.94
C ALA A 224 -4.28 -38.25 -12.18
N GLN A 225 -4.64 -39.54 -12.20
CA GLN A 225 -4.46 -40.41 -13.36
C GLN A 225 -5.26 -39.92 -14.57
N MET A 226 -6.55 -39.65 -14.40
CA MET A 226 -7.41 -39.12 -15.46
C MET A 226 -6.88 -37.80 -16.01
N ARG A 227 -6.44 -36.88 -15.14
CA ARG A 227 -5.81 -35.62 -15.56
C ARG A 227 -4.56 -35.86 -16.39
N ASN A 228 -3.70 -36.78 -15.98
CA ASN A 228 -2.47 -37.07 -16.71
C ASN A 228 -2.76 -37.72 -18.07
N ILE A 229 -3.73 -38.63 -18.14
CA ILE A 229 -4.18 -39.26 -19.39
C ILE A 229 -4.77 -38.21 -20.34
N LEU A 230 -5.68 -37.37 -19.85
CA LEU A 230 -6.31 -36.33 -20.68
C LEU A 230 -5.31 -35.28 -21.17
N LYS A 231 -4.34 -34.88 -20.32
CA LYS A 231 -3.25 -33.99 -20.73
C LYS A 231 -2.38 -34.64 -21.80
N ALA A 232 -1.98 -35.90 -21.61
CA ALA A 232 -1.19 -36.63 -22.58
C ALA A 232 -1.93 -36.76 -23.91
N ALA A 233 -3.20 -37.19 -23.89
CA ALA A 233 -4.04 -37.32 -25.08
C ALA A 233 -4.25 -35.98 -25.81
N ALA A 234 -4.40 -34.87 -25.07
CA ALA A 234 -4.53 -33.55 -25.69
C ALA A 234 -3.22 -33.06 -26.34
N ILE A 235 -2.08 -33.34 -25.72
CA ILE A 235 -0.76 -33.02 -26.28
C ILE A 235 -0.49 -33.88 -27.53
N ASP A 236 -0.80 -35.17 -27.45
CA ASP A 236 -0.64 -36.14 -28.54
C ASP A 236 -1.54 -35.79 -29.73
N ALA A 237 -2.83 -35.55 -29.48
CA ALA A 237 -3.77 -35.11 -30.51
C ALA A 237 -3.36 -33.78 -31.15
N ARG A 238 -2.75 -32.85 -30.39
CA ARG A 238 -2.20 -31.61 -30.94
C ARG A 238 -0.97 -31.87 -31.83
N ALA A 239 -0.09 -32.78 -31.42
CA ALA A 239 1.09 -33.15 -32.20
C ALA A 239 0.70 -33.88 -33.49
N ASP A 240 -0.22 -34.85 -33.42
CA ASP A 240 -0.77 -35.55 -34.58
C ASP A 240 -1.46 -34.58 -35.54
N PHE A 241 -2.26 -33.66 -35.00
CA PHE A 241 -2.89 -32.62 -35.82
C PHE A 241 -1.85 -31.74 -36.53
N GLY A 242 -0.76 -31.33 -35.87
CA GLY A 242 0.32 -30.56 -36.51
C GLY A 242 1.13 -31.35 -37.57
N LEU A 243 1.11 -32.68 -37.54
CA LEU A 243 1.74 -33.54 -38.56
C LEU A 243 0.84 -33.76 -39.79
N ILE A 244 -0.47 -33.83 -39.57
CA ILE A 244 -1.47 -34.10 -40.62
C ILE A 244 -1.95 -32.82 -41.30
N ALA A 245 -2.10 -31.75 -40.51
CA ALA A 245 -2.63 -30.47 -40.96
C ALA A 245 -1.50 -29.55 -41.38
N ASP A 246 -1.59 -29.04 -42.60
CA ASP A 246 -0.68 -28.02 -43.12
C ASP A 246 -0.71 -26.78 -42.21
N ASP A 247 0.37 -26.01 -42.20
CA ASP A 247 0.55 -24.75 -41.45
C ASP A 247 -0.61 -23.74 -41.61
N ALA A 248 -1.38 -23.87 -42.70
CA ALA A 248 -2.59 -23.10 -43.00
C ALA A 248 -3.84 -23.57 -42.23
N ALA A 249 -3.97 -24.87 -41.98
CA ALA A 249 -5.09 -25.46 -41.22
C ALA A 249 -4.95 -25.20 -39.72
N GLU A 250 -3.75 -25.27 -39.14
CA GLU A 250 -3.52 -24.89 -37.74
C GLU A 250 -3.85 -23.40 -37.49
N ARG A 251 -3.49 -22.51 -38.44
CA ARG A 251 -3.88 -21.09 -38.41
C ARG A 251 -5.38 -20.86 -38.57
N ALA A 252 -6.09 -21.69 -39.33
CA ALA A 252 -7.53 -21.54 -39.55
C ALA A 252 -8.37 -21.94 -38.32
N TYR A 253 -7.90 -22.90 -37.51
CA TYR A 253 -8.55 -23.31 -36.27
C TYR A 253 -8.06 -22.56 -35.02
N GLY A 254 -6.99 -21.75 -35.16
CA GLY A 254 -6.54 -20.85 -34.12
C GLY A 254 -7.62 -19.83 -33.77
N LEU A 255 -8.08 -19.81 -32.51
CA LEU A 255 -8.94 -18.75 -32.02
C LEU A 255 -8.16 -17.43 -32.07
N ASN A 256 -8.54 -16.54 -32.98
CA ASN A 256 -8.02 -15.18 -33.02
C ASN A 256 -8.57 -14.38 -31.83
N THR A 257 -7.86 -14.41 -30.70
CA THR A 257 -8.17 -13.55 -29.56
C THR A 257 -7.60 -12.16 -29.81
N VAL A 258 -8.47 -11.15 -29.91
CA VAL A 258 -8.05 -9.75 -30.01
C VAL A 258 -7.51 -9.30 -28.65
N SER A 259 -6.26 -8.83 -28.59
CA SER A 259 -5.74 -8.21 -27.38
C SER A 259 -6.25 -6.77 -27.28
N VAL A 260 -6.90 -6.46 -26.16
CA VAL A 260 -7.32 -5.09 -25.83
C VAL A 260 -6.07 -4.21 -25.68
N ARG A 261 -6.11 -3.03 -26.29
CA ARG A 261 -5.13 -1.96 -26.13
C ARG A 261 -5.76 -0.83 -25.34
N ALA A 262 -4.94 -0.09 -24.63
CA ALA A 262 -5.40 1.07 -23.89
C ALA A 262 -5.80 2.19 -24.86
N ASN A 263 -6.83 2.94 -24.50
CA ASN A 263 -7.27 4.10 -25.26
C ASN A 263 -7.47 5.28 -24.32
N HIS A 264 -6.40 6.05 -24.12
CA HIS A 264 -6.44 7.27 -23.32
C HIS A 264 -7.35 8.30 -23.97
N ARG A 265 -8.32 8.79 -23.19
CA ARG A 265 -9.26 9.82 -23.61
C ARG A 265 -9.39 10.86 -22.51
N PHE A 266 -9.21 12.12 -22.87
CA PHE A 266 -9.72 13.22 -22.04
C PHE A 266 -11.24 13.19 -22.12
N ALA A 267 -11.88 12.59 -21.14
CA ALA A 267 -13.34 12.46 -21.10
C ALA A 267 -13.97 13.79 -20.71
N PHE A 268 -14.68 14.41 -21.65
CA PHE A 268 -15.47 15.61 -21.37
C PHE A 268 -16.76 15.21 -20.64
N PRO A 269 -17.31 16.10 -19.79
CA PRO A 269 -18.59 15.83 -19.14
C PRO A 269 -19.67 15.49 -20.17
N PRO A 270 -20.45 14.40 -19.96
CA PRO A 270 -21.50 14.03 -20.90
C PRO A 270 -22.60 15.09 -20.91
N VAL A 271 -22.98 15.55 -22.11
CA VAL A 271 -24.06 16.52 -22.29
C VAL A 271 -25.38 15.78 -22.49
N LYS A 272 -26.38 16.09 -21.66
CA LYS A 272 -27.73 15.53 -21.79
C LYS A 272 -28.48 16.15 -22.97
N PRO A 273 -29.39 15.40 -23.62
CA PRO A 273 -30.30 15.97 -24.63
C PRO A 273 -31.13 17.11 -24.04
N TYR A 274 -31.33 18.18 -24.81
CA TYR A 274 -32.10 19.35 -24.37
C TYR A 274 -33.52 19.01 -23.88
N SER A 275 -34.14 17.95 -24.44
CA SER A 275 -35.47 17.46 -24.00
C SER A 275 -35.51 17.07 -22.52
N GLU A 276 -34.41 16.58 -21.96
CA GLU A 276 -34.30 16.19 -20.55
C GLU A 276 -34.10 17.39 -19.62
N LEU A 277 -33.75 18.57 -20.16
CA LEU A 277 -33.47 19.78 -19.40
C LEU A 277 -34.68 20.73 -19.30
N ARG A 278 -35.73 20.48 -20.08
CA ARG A 278 -36.93 21.34 -20.16
C ARG A 278 -37.66 21.55 -18.83
N SER A 279 -37.50 20.64 -17.87
CA SER A 279 -38.16 20.72 -16.57
C SER A 279 -37.55 21.75 -15.61
N LEU A 280 -36.44 22.40 -15.97
CA LEU A 280 -35.71 23.30 -15.07
C LEU A 280 -36.33 24.71 -14.99
N ASP A 281 -37.05 25.19 -16.01
CA ASP A 281 -37.74 26.50 -16.07
C ASP A 281 -36.91 27.70 -15.56
N LEU A 282 -35.65 27.80 -16.04
CA LEU A 282 -34.69 28.87 -15.68
C LEU A 282 -34.27 29.73 -16.89
N GLU A 283 -34.95 29.58 -18.02
CA GLU A 283 -34.56 30.23 -19.27
C GLU A 283 -34.65 31.77 -19.15
N GLY A 284 -33.55 32.46 -19.47
CA GLY A 284 -33.47 33.92 -19.38
C GLY A 284 -33.42 34.50 -17.96
N MET A 285 -33.40 33.67 -16.91
CA MET A 285 -33.39 34.14 -15.51
C MET A 285 -32.01 34.55 -15.00
N VAL A 286 -30.93 34.14 -15.68
CA VAL A 286 -29.55 34.34 -15.23
C VAL A 286 -28.75 35.06 -16.31
N ASN A 287 -28.04 36.12 -15.92
CA ASN A 287 -27.06 36.74 -16.81
C ASN A 287 -25.80 35.88 -16.87
N LEU A 288 -25.59 35.20 -18.01
CA LEU A 288 -24.47 34.28 -18.21
C LEU A 288 -23.11 34.97 -18.14
N ASP A 289 -23.02 36.29 -18.42
CA ASP A 289 -21.78 37.06 -18.29
C ASP A 289 -21.29 37.18 -16.83
N LYS A 290 -22.15 36.85 -15.87
CA LYS A 290 -21.85 36.88 -14.43
C LYS A 290 -21.82 35.49 -13.79
N VAL A 291 -21.90 34.43 -14.60
CA VAL A 291 -21.80 33.05 -14.12
C VAL A 291 -20.39 32.56 -14.33
N VAL A 292 -19.66 32.35 -13.23
CA VAL A 292 -18.33 31.73 -13.27
C VAL A 292 -18.50 30.23 -13.49
N VAL A 293 -17.74 29.68 -14.43
CA VAL A 293 -17.74 28.25 -14.76
C VAL A 293 -16.31 27.71 -14.75
N VAL A 294 -16.15 26.46 -14.31
CA VAL A 294 -14.89 25.73 -14.43
C VAL A 294 -14.91 24.99 -15.75
N THR A 295 -14.00 25.33 -16.66
CA THR A 295 -13.96 24.72 -17.99
C THR A 295 -12.93 23.60 -18.10
N GLY A 296 -11.91 23.58 -17.24
CA GLY A 296 -10.88 22.55 -17.19
C GLY A 296 -10.14 22.52 -15.86
N TYR A 297 -9.39 21.45 -15.62
CA TYR A 297 -8.63 21.22 -14.39
C TYR A 297 -7.39 20.36 -14.66
N GLY A 298 -6.36 20.53 -13.84
CA GLY A 298 -5.12 19.77 -13.92
C GLY A 298 -4.40 19.79 -12.59
N GLU A 299 -3.65 18.73 -12.32
CA GLU A 299 -2.88 18.58 -11.08
C GLU A 299 -1.60 17.81 -11.34
N VAL A 300 -0.58 18.07 -10.53
CA VAL A 300 0.62 17.24 -10.43
C VAL A 300 0.77 16.90 -8.96
N GLY A 301 0.54 15.65 -8.60
CA GLY A 301 0.42 15.23 -7.21
C GLY A 301 0.99 13.85 -6.93
N PRO A 302 0.90 13.38 -5.67
CA PRO A 302 1.48 12.11 -5.25
C PRO A 302 0.96 10.90 -6.03
N PHE A 303 -0.23 11.00 -6.62
CA PHE A 303 -0.87 9.96 -7.41
C PHE A 303 -0.78 10.21 -8.92
N GLY A 304 0.15 11.03 -9.39
CA GLY A 304 0.29 11.41 -10.80
C GLY A 304 -0.54 12.65 -11.12
N ASN A 305 -1.41 12.54 -12.12
CA ASN A 305 -2.30 13.63 -12.53
C ASN A 305 -3.75 13.37 -12.07
N ALA A 306 -4.68 14.20 -12.54
CA ALA A 306 -6.06 14.18 -12.05
C ALA A 306 -6.82 12.89 -12.38
N GLU A 307 -6.49 12.22 -13.49
CA GLU A 307 -7.14 10.98 -13.91
C GLU A 307 -6.62 9.80 -13.08
N THR A 308 -5.30 9.67 -12.96
CA THR A 308 -4.70 8.59 -12.16
C THR A 308 -5.06 8.74 -10.68
N ARG A 309 -5.06 9.97 -10.14
CA ARG A 309 -5.51 10.24 -8.77
C ARG A 309 -6.99 9.92 -8.58
N TRP A 310 -7.86 10.27 -9.54
CA TRP A 310 -9.29 9.94 -9.47
C TRP A 310 -9.54 8.44 -9.43
N GLU A 311 -8.83 7.64 -10.22
CA GLU A 311 -9.02 6.19 -10.19
C GLU A 311 -8.64 5.59 -8.84
N MET A 312 -7.50 6.02 -8.28
CA MET A 312 -7.09 5.56 -6.96
C MET A 312 -8.05 6.01 -5.86
N GLU A 313 -8.57 7.24 -5.95
CA GLU A 313 -9.53 7.79 -4.99
C GLU A 313 -10.89 7.10 -5.05
N ALA A 314 -11.44 6.89 -6.25
CA ALA A 314 -12.78 6.39 -6.46
C ALA A 314 -12.88 4.85 -6.42
N PHE A 315 -11.85 4.15 -6.91
CA PHE A 315 -11.88 2.70 -7.11
C PHE A 315 -10.82 1.94 -6.30
N GLY A 316 -9.76 2.61 -5.84
CA GLY A 316 -8.70 1.99 -5.04
C GLY A 316 -7.76 1.08 -5.84
N GLU A 317 -7.88 1.06 -7.17
CA GLU A 317 -7.02 0.33 -8.09
C GLU A 317 -6.88 1.11 -9.41
N TYR A 318 -5.79 0.86 -10.14
CA TYR A 318 -5.56 1.48 -11.44
C TYR A 318 -6.09 0.63 -12.59
N SER A 319 -6.67 1.27 -13.59
CA SER A 319 -6.95 0.71 -14.90
C SER A 319 -5.66 0.41 -15.67
N THR A 320 -5.78 -0.23 -16.84
CA THR A 320 -4.61 -0.46 -17.70
C THR A 320 -4.09 0.87 -18.23
N GLU A 321 -5.00 1.78 -18.58
CA GLU A 321 -4.74 3.16 -18.98
C GLU A 321 -3.95 3.89 -17.87
N ALA A 322 -4.46 3.96 -16.64
CA ALA A 322 -3.75 4.65 -15.57
C ALA A 322 -2.38 4.02 -15.25
N CYS A 323 -2.24 2.70 -15.34
CA CYS A 323 -0.93 2.04 -15.22
C CYS A 323 0.04 2.44 -16.35
N ILE A 324 -0.44 2.61 -17.58
CA ILE A 324 0.38 3.08 -18.71
C ILE A 324 0.79 4.53 -18.50
N GLU A 325 -0.14 5.37 -18.08
CA GLU A 325 0.12 6.77 -17.80
C GLU A 325 1.13 6.94 -16.67
N LEU A 326 0.94 6.27 -15.54
CA LEU A 326 1.91 6.29 -14.44
C LEU A 326 3.25 5.67 -14.84
N ALA A 327 3.27 4.54 -15.57
CA ALA A 327 4.51 3.96 -16.06
C ALA A 327 5.27 4.94 -16.99
N TRP A 328 4.55 5.73 -17.79
CA TRP A 328 5.15 6.77 -18.61
C TRP A 328 5.65 7.94 -17.75
N ILE A 329 4.82 8.47 -16.84
CA ILE A 329 5.17 9.56 -15.91
C ILE A 329 6.44 9.21 -15.13
N MET A 330 6.51 8.00 -14.59
CA MET A 330 7.64 7.47 -13.80
C MET A 330 8.85 7.09 -14.67
N GLY A 331 8.76 7.20 -16.00
CA GLY A 331 9.84 6.86 -16.92
C GLY A 331 10.18 5.36 -16.97
N LEU A 332 9.24 4.48 -16.63
CA LEU A 332 9.38 3.02 -16.74
C LEU A 332 9.22 2.55 -18.18
N ILE A 333 8.38 3.25 -18.94
CA ILE A 333 8.16 3.00 -20.38
C ILE A 333 8.38 4.28 -21.17
N LYS A 334 8.70 4.12 -22.46
CA LYS A 334 8.77 5.22 -23.42
C LYS A 334 8.20 4.77 -24.76
N HIS A 335 7.64 5.71 -25.52
CA HIS A 335 7.16 5.41 -26.85
C HIS A 335 8.36 5.26 -27.81
N HIS A 336 8.34 4.22 -28.63
CA HIS A 336 9.30 3.98 -29.70
C HIS A 336 8.58 3.94 -31.05
N ASN A 337 9.15 4.59 -32.06
CA ASN A 337 8.72 4.49 -33.44
C ASN A 337 9.95 4.36 -34.33
N GLY A 338 10.29 3.13 -34.73
CA GLY A 338 11.55 2.85 -35.39
C GLY A 338 11.82 1.36 -35.54
N ARG A 339 13.09 1.00 -35.72
CA ARG A 339 13.51 -0.41 -35.86
C ARG A 339 13.99 -0.98 -34.54
N ILE A 340 13.45 -2.13 -34.16
CA ILE A 340 13.93 -2.97 -33.06
C ILE A 340 14.26 -4.35 -33.62
N ALA A 341 15.49 -4.83 -33.38
CA ALA A 341 15.98 -6.11 -33.91
C ALA A 341 15.73 -6.30 -35.43
N GLY A 342 15.85 -5.22 -36.21
CA GLY A 342 15.65 -5.23 -37.67
C GLY A 342 14.19 -5.17 -38.14
N GLN A 343 13.21 -5.22 -37.23
CA GLN A 343 11.79 -5.10 -37.54
C GLN A 343 11.26 -3.70 -37.20
N ASN A 344 10.32 -3.20 -37.98
CA ASN A 344 9.62 -1.95 -37.67
C ASN A 344 8.71 -2.18 -36.45
N TYR A 345 8.83 -1.34 -35.43
CA TYR A 345 8.06 -1.38 -34.21
C TYR A 345 7.54 0.02 -33.86
N THR A 346 6.27 0.10 -33.50
CA THR A 346 5.62 1.30 -32.99
C THR A 346 4.82 0.93 -31.75
N GLY A 347 5.15 1.54 -30.62
CA GLY A 347 4.48 1.29 -29.35
C GLY A 347 5.38 1.50 -28.14
N TRP A 348 4.96 0.97 -26.99
CA TRP A 348 5.72 1.07 -25.75
C TRP A 348 6.93 0.16 -25.73
N VAL A 349 8.03 0.67 -25.20
CA VAL A 349 9.21 -0.11 -24.83
C VAL A 349 9.57 0.16 -23.38
N ASP A 350 10.16 -0.83 -22.73
CA ASP A 350 10.78 -0.64 -21.41
C ASP A 350 11.90 0.41 -21.53
N ALA A 351 11.89 1.39 -20.63
CA ALA A 351 12.82 2.51 -20.72
C ALA A 351 14.28 2.10 -20.52
N LYS A 352 14.53 1.03 -19.75
CA LYS A 352 15.86 0.51 -19.42
C LYS A 352 16.36 -0.47 -20.47
N THR A 353 15.55 -1.46 -20.85
CA THR A 353 15.99 -2.54 -21.76
C THR A 353 15.73 -2.24 -23.23
N ASN A 354 14.86 -1.28 -23.55
CA ASN A 354 14.32 -1.03 -24.90
C ASN A 354 13.54 -2.23 -25.49
N GLU A 355 13.14 -3.19 -24.67
CA GLU A 355 12.32 -4.31 -25.12
C GLU A 355 10.86 -3.87 -25.35
N PRO A 356 10.20 -4.33 -26.42
CA PRO A 356 8.78 -4.12 -26.65
C PRO A 356 7.90 -4.56 -25.47
N VAL A 357 6.95 -3.70 -25.09
CA VAL A 357 5.95 -4.00 -24.07
C VAL A 357 4.56 -3.76 -24.64
N ALA A 358 3.73 -4.80 -24.63
CA ALA A 358 2.32 -4.67 -24.99
C ALA A 358 1.51 -4.09 -23.81
N ASP A 359 0.52 -3.24 -24.10
CA ASP A 359 -0.36 -2.57 -23.13
C ASP A 359 -0.87 -3.50 -22.02
N ARG A 360 -1.43 -4.66 -22.40
CA ARG A 360 -1.96 -5.67 -21.48
C ARG A 360 -0.96 -6.23 -20.46
N LEU A 361 0.35 -6.08 -20.72
CA LEU A 361 1.42 -6.55 -19.84
C LEU A 361 1.92 -5.45 -18.92
N ILE A 362 1.59 -4.18 -19.18
CA ILE A 362 2.12 -3.04 -18.41
C ILE A 362 1.63 -3.10 -16.96
N LYS A 363 0.32 -3.34 -16.74
CA LYS A 363 -0.23 -3.54 -15.40
C LYS A 363 0.49 -4.69 -14.68
N GLN A 364 0.55 -5.88 -15.29
CA GLN A 364 1.25 -7.04 -14.71
C GLN A 364 2.73 -6.79 -14.37
N ARG A 365 3.45 -6.03 -15.22
CA ARG A 365 4.89 -5.81 -15.07
C ARG A 365 5.23 -4.69 -14.09
N TYR A 366 4.49 -3.59 -14.10
CA TYR A 366 4.89 -2.35 -13.44
C TYR A 366 3.96 -1.93 -12.30
N GLU A 367 2.74 -2.46 -12.17
CA GLU A 367 1.78 -2.03 -11.13
C GLU A 367 2.36 -2.14 -9.72
N LYS A 368 3.07 -3.23 -9.41
CA LYS A 368 3.73 -3.38 -8.10
C LYS A 368 4.71 -2.24 -7.82
N HIS A 369 5.57 -1.90 -8.79
CA HIS A 369 6.52 -0.81 -8.65
C HIS A 369 5.81 0.55 -8.58
N ILE A 370 4.77 0.75 -9.38
CA ILE A 370 3.94 1.97 -9.35
C ILE A 370 3.35 2.17 -7.95
N LEU A 371 2.73 1.14 -7.37
CA LEU A 371 2.11 1.20 -6.03
C LEU A 371 3.14 1.44 -4.92
N GLU A 372 4.34 0.85 -5.03
CA GLU A 372 5.43 1.04 -4.05
C GLU A 372 6.00 2.46 -4.08
N HIS A 373 5.94 3.14 -5.23
CA HIS A 373 6.60 4.43 -5.49
C HIS A 373 5.64 5.57 -5.87
N THR A 374 4.37 5.46 -5.46
CA THR A 374 3.31 6.46 -5.68
C THR A 374 2.57 6.71 -4.36
N GLY A 375 2.03 7.91 -4.15
CA GLY A 375 1.22 8.25 -2.99
C GLY A 375 2.02 8.55 -1.71
N ILE A 376 1.42 8.25 -0.56
CA ILE A 376 2.00 8.47 0.77
C ILE A 376 2.92 7.30 1.10
N ARG A 377 4.22 7.56 1.23
CA ARG A 377 5.24 6.53 1.44
C ARG A 377 6.44 7.07 2.20
N VAL A 378 7.35 6.16 2.55
CA VAL A 378 8.63 6.53 3.18
C VAL A 378 9.36 7.52 2.27
N ILE A 379 9.97 8.52 2.89
CA ILE A 379 10.73 9.55 2.20
C ILE A 379 11.85 8.90 1.37
N GLU A 380 11.88 9.21 0.07
CA GLU A 380 12.90 8.77 -0.87
C GLU A 380 13.91 9.90 -1.06
N PRO A 381 15.15 9.79 -0.53
CA PRO A 381 16.12 10.88 -0.54
C PRO A 381 16.43 11.41 -1.95
N GLU A 382 16.34 10.55 -2.97
CA GLU A 382 16.59 10.88 -4.37
C GLU A 382 15.63 11.96 -4.90
N LEU A 383 14.43 12.07 -4.34
CA LEU A 383 13.41 13.03 -4.78
C LEU A 383 13.58 14.43 -4.15
N ILE A 384 14.44 14.55 -3.13
CA ILE A 384 14.51 15.74 -2.26
C ILE A 384 15.95 16.10 -1.87
N ASP A 385 16.84 16.11 -2.87
CA ASP A 385 18.24 16.55 -2.72
C ASP A 385 19.01 15.78 -1.64
N GLY A 386 18.78 14.47 -1.51
CA GLY A 386 19.46 13.60 -0.56
C GLY A 386 19.02 13.77 0.89
N TYR A 387 17.86 14.39 1.15
CA TYR A 387 17.33 14.48 2.51
C TYR A 387 16.93 13.10 3.05
N ASP A 388 17.61 12.66 4.11
CA ASP A 388 17.26 11.47 4.89
C ASP A 388 16.78 11.88 6.30
N PRO A 389 15.54 11.56 6.68
CA PRO A 389 15.04 11.85 8.04
C PRO A 389 15.82 11.10 9.12
N ASN A 390 16.46 9.96 8.83
CA ASN A 390 17.32 9.25 9.78
C ASN A 390 18.67 9.93 9.99
N MET A 391 19.04 10.86 9.10
CA MET A 391 20.30 11.58 9.09
C MET A 391 20.08 13.08 8.83
N LYS A 392 19.23 13.70 9.65
CA LYS A 392 18.95 15.14 9.51
C LYS A 392 20.17 15.96 9.95
N HIS A 393 20.83 16.57 8.96
CA HIS A 393 22.02 17.38 9.14
C HIS A 393 21.73 18.67 9.91
N SER A 394 22.65 19.05 10.79
CA SER A 394 22.70 20.34 11.47
C SER A 394 24.14 20.71 11.79
N MET A 395 24.39 21.99 12.07
CA MET A 395 25.71 22.47 12.44
C MET A 395 25.69 22.94 13.90
N ARG A 396 26.83 22.86 14.58
CA ARG A 396 27.02 23.45 15.91
C ARG A 396 28.28 24.31 15.90
N GLU A 397 28.15 25.51 16.45
CA GLU A 397 29.31 26.35 16.75
C GLU A 397 30.12 25.74 17.90
N LEU A 398 31.42 25.57 17.68
CA LEU A 398 32.38 25.13 18.66
C LEU A 398 33.57 26.08 18.66
N GLN A 399 34.00 26.50 19.85
CA GLN A 399 35.24 27.24 20.01
C GLN A 399 36.41 26.26 20.12
N ILE A 400 37.48 26.46 19.34
CA ILE A 400 38.68 25.62 19.43
C ILE A 400 39.54 26.04 20.62
N GLU A 401 40.05 25.05 21.35
CA GLU A 401 40.84 25.25 22.58
C GLU A 401 42.36 25.26 22.35
N HIS A 402 42.79 24.95 21.13
CA HIS A 402 44.18 24.94 20.68
C HIS A 402 44.29 25.47 19.25
N ASP A 403 45.49 25.85 18.83
CA ASP A 403 45.77 26.24 17.45
C ASP A 403 45.68 25.01 16.54
N MET A 404 44.99 25.14 15.40
CA MET A 404 44.89 24.08 14.40
C MET A 404 46.15 23.98 13.55
N GLU A 405 46.27 22.87 12.83
CA GLU A 405 47.26 22.75 11.76
C GLU A 405 46.93 23.73 10.60
N PRO A 406 47.95 24.37 10.01
CA PRO A 406 47.74 25.23 8.85
C PRO A 406 47.28 24.43 7.63
N PHE A 407 46.44 25.03 6.79
CA PHE A 407 46.05 24.49 5.49
C PHE A 407 46.28 25.52 4.38
N GLU A 408 46.46 25.04 3.15
CA GLU A 408 46.63 25.89 1.97
C GLU A 408 45.27 26.42 1.50
N ALA A 409 45.24 27.68 1.07
CA ALA A 409 44.08 28.34 0.49
C ALA A 409 44.52 29.29 -0.65
N SER A 410 43.57 29.80 -1.42
CA SER A 410 43.84 30.93 -2.31
C SER A 410 44.11 32.21 -1.51
N GLU A 411 44.77 33.20 -2.13
CA GLU A 411 44.99 34.52 -1.52
C GLU A 411 43.66 35.16 -1.05
N ASP A 412 42.64 35.08 -1.91
CA ASP A 412 41.33 35.67 -1.64
C ASP A 412 40.62 34.96 -0.48
N GLU A 413 40.59 33.62 -0.45
CA GLU A 413 40.01 32.87 0.66
C GLU A 413 40.76 33.12 1.97
N ALA A 414 42.10 33.14 1.95
CA ALA A 414 42.89 33.44 3.13
C ALA A 414 42.52 34.81 3.73
N ARG A 415 42.38 35.84 2.87
CA ARG A 415 41.92 37.17 3.28
C ARG A 415 40.49 37.16 3.81
N GLN A 416 39.58 36.36 3.25
CA GLN A 416 38.22 36.21 3.75
C GLN A 416 38.19 35.56 5.15
N PHE A 417 38.99 34.51 5.38
CA PHE A 417 39.13 33.90 6.69
C PHE A 417 39.68 34.90 7.73
N GLN A 418 40.69 35.68 7.36
CA GLN A 418 41.24 36.74 8.20
C GLN A 418 40.19 37.82 8.51
N LEU A 419 39.42 38.25 7.51
CA LEU A 419 38.36 39.27 7.66
C LEU A 419 37.27 38.82 8.65
N ARG A 420 36.85 37.55 8.59
CA ARG A 420 35.80 37.02 9.48
C ARG A 420 36.28 36.79 10.92
N ASN A 421 37.52 36.37 11.11
CA ASN A 421 38.03 35.86 12.38
C ASN A 421 39.03 36.77 13.10
N GLY A 422 39.54 37.81 12.44
CA GLY A 422 40.50 38.76 13.02
C GLY A 422 41.74 38.06 13.58
N ASP A 423 42.16 38.44 14.78
CA ASP A 423 43.36 37.92 15.45
C ASP A 423 43.29 36.43 15.81
N ARG A 424 42.15 35.76 15.59
CA ARG A 424 41.95 34.33 15.84
C ARG A 424 42.31 33.47 14.63
N VAL A 425 42.77 34.06 13.54
CA VAL A 425 43.34 33.39 12.37
C VAL A 425 44.66 34.04 12.04
N ARG A 426 45.63 33.23 11.64
CA ARG A 426 46.91 33.67 11.08
C ARG A 426 46.95 33.28 9.61
N VAL A 427 47.26 34.24 8.73
CA VAL A 427 47.48 33.99 7.31
C VAL A 427 48.87 34.46 6.88
N TRP A 428 49.53 33.70 6.02
CA TRP A 428 50.84 34.07 5.47
C TRP A 428 51.09 33.41 4.11
N GLU A 429 52.00 33.99 3.33
CA GLU A 429 52.50 33.41 2.09
C GLU A 429 53.78 32.62 2.35
N LYS A 430 53.92 31.45 1.73
CA LYS A 430 55.18 30.70 1.71
C LYS A 430 55.33 29.98 0.37
N GLY A 431 56.32 30.39 -0.42
CA GLY A 431 56.64 29.73 -1.69
C GLY A 431 55.55 29.86 -2.76
N GLY A 432 54.81 30.98 -2.78
CA GLY A 432 53.72 31.22 -3.73
C GLY A 432 52.36 30.61 -3.36
N ALA A 433 52.27 29.89 -2.23
CA ALA A 433 51.01 29.40 -1.66
C ALA A 433 50.65 30.19 -0.40
N TRP A 434 49.35 30.42 -0.19
CA TRP A 434 48.81 31.06 1.01
C TRP A 434 48.38 30.01 2.02
N PHE A 435 48.75 30.20 3.28
CA PHE A 435 48.42 29.32 4.38
C PHE A 435 47.49 30.02 5.38
N VAL A 436 46.53 29.28 5.91
CA VAL A 436 45.56 29.71 6.92
C VAL A 436 45.68 28.82 8.14
N GLN A 437 45.82 29.42 9.31
CA GLN A 437 45.86 28.71 10.59
C GLN A 437 44.82 29.32 11.55
N PHE A 438 43.82 28.54 11.94
CA PHE A 438 42.90 28.92 13.01
C PHE A 438 43.58 28.78 14.37
N LEU A 439 43.54 29.85 15.18
CA LEU A 439 44.17 29.91 16.50
C LEU A 439 43.15 29.64 17.61
N LYS A 440 43.66 29.28 18.79
CA LYS A 440 42.86 29.11 20.00
C LYS A 440 41.86 30.27 20.18
N GLY A 441 40.59 29.92 20.40
CA GLY A 441 39.50 30.88 20.55
C GLY A 441 38.72 31.17 19.28
N ALA A 442 39.18 30.72 18.10
CA ALA A 442 38.38 30.73 16.87
C ALA A 442 37.13 29.86 17.01
N VAL A 443 36.08 30.17 16.24
CA VAL A 443 34.81 29.44 16.25
C VAL A 443 34.64 28.72 14.92
N LEU A 444 34.39 27.42 14.98
CA LEU A 444 34.13 26.57 13.84
C LEU A 444 32.69 26.08 13.84
N MET A 445 32.14 25.88 12.65
CA MET A 445 30.87 25.22 12.43
C MET A 445 31.10 23.73 12.17
N VAL A 446 30.71 22.87 13.10
CA VAL A 446 30.93 21.42 12.99
C VAL A 446 29.62 20.70 12.67
N PRO A 447 29.57 19.86 11.61
CA PRO A 447 28.39 19.07 11.27
C PRO A 447 28.05 18.03 12.34
N LYS A 448 26.75 17.80 12.54
CA LYS A 448 26.17 16.69 13.31
C LYS A 448 24.85 16.27 12.68
N ALA A 449 24.35 15.09 13.05
CA ALA A 449 23.05 14.60 12.59
C ALA A 449 22.15 14.18 13.76
N HIS A 450 20.85 14.17 13.52
CA HIS A 450 19.84 13.61 14.43
C HIS A 450 18.79 12.84 13.66
N ARG A 451 18.16 11.87 14.32
CA ARG A 451 17.04 11.12 13.76
C ARG A 451 15.76 11.93 13.93
N PHE A 452 15.06 12.14 12.83
CA PHE A 452 13.76 12.80 12.80
C PHE A 452 12.65 11.76 12.78
N ASP A 453 11.54 12.07 13.45
CA ASP A 453 10.40 11.16 13.65
C ASP A 453 9.40 11.17 12.47
N ARG A 454 9.51 12.16 11.58
CA ARG A 454 8.71 12.22 10.34
C ARG A 454 9.45 11.57 9.18
N THR A 455 9.17 10.28 8.97
CA THR A 455 9.82 9.45 7.94
C THR A 455 8.96 9.21 6.70
N VAL A 456 7.71 9.67 6.72
CA VAL A 456 6.71 9.43 5.66
C VAL A 456 6.19 10.77 5.14
N ALA A 457 6.05 10.88 3.82
CA ALA A 457 5.49 12.04 3.14
C ALA A 457 4.71 11.63 1.89
N ALA A 458 3.82 12.51 1.43
CA ALA A 458 3.22 12.40 0.11
C ALA A 458 4.20 12.98 -0.92
N GLN A 459 4.68 12.16 -1.83
CA GLN A 459 5.74 12.50 -2.79
C GLN A 459 5.22 12.22 -4.20
N LEU A 460 5.62 13.04 -5.19
CA LEU A 460 5.33 12.75 -6.60
C LEU A 460 5.78 11.32 -6.96
N PRO A 461 5.14 10.66 -7.94
CA PRO A 461 5.58 9.34 -8.40
C PRO A 461 7.08 9.34 -8.72
N THR A 462 7.82 8.37 -8.20
CA THR A 462 9.26 8.31 -8.39
C THR A 462 9.59 8.17 -9.87
N GLY A 463 10.48 9.04 -10.37
CA GLY A 463 10.82 9.13 -11.79
C GLY A 463 10.04 10.17 -12.59
N TRP A 464 9.11 10.91 -11.95
CA TRP A 464 8.52 12.12 -12.54
C TRP A 464 9.61 13.10 -12.99
N ASP A 465 9.49 13.60 -14.20
CA ASP A 465 10.47 14.48 -14.84
C ASP A 465 9.77 15.56 -15.66
N ALA A 466 10.07 16.83 -15.38
CA ALA A 466 9.52 17.99 -16.08
C ALA A 466 9.81 17.94 -17.60
N THR A 467 10.97 17.40 -17.99
CA THR A 467 11.37 17.32 -19.39
C THR A 467 10.54 16.29 -20.16
N ARG A 468 10.08 15.23 -19.48
CA ARG A 468 9.14 14.25 -20.04
C ARG A 468 7.77 14.86 -20.33
N MET A 469 7.38 15.85 -19.52
CA MET A 469 6.16 16.63 -19.73
C MET A 469 6.30 17.69 -20.83
N GLY A 470 7.47 17.80 -21.47
CA GLY A 470 7.72 18.72 -22.58
C GLY A 470 8.33 20.07 -22.16
N ILE A 471 8.64 20.28 -20.88
CA ILE A 471 9.35 21.50 -20.45
C ILE A 471 10.79 21.44 -20.98
N PRO A 472 11.28 22.48 -21.69
CA PRO A 472 12.65 22.52 -22.18
C PRO A 472 13.68 22.33 -21.05
N ALA A 473 14.73 21.54 -21.31
CA ALA A 473 15.69 21.13 -20.29
C ALA A 473 16.40 22.32 -19.60
N ASN A 474 16.66 23.41 -20.33
CA ASN A 474 17.21 24.63 -19.76
C ASN A 474 16.25 25.26 -18.74
N ILE A 475 14.96 25.37 -19.07
CA ILE A 475 13.94 25.91 -18.16
C ILE A 475 13.77 24.98 -16.95
N ALA A 476 13.64 23.68 -17.18
CA ALA A 476 13.48 22.69 -16.10
C ALA A 476 14.64 22.70 -15.09
N SER A 477 15.85 23.08 -15.53
CA SER A 477 17.02 23.20 -14.66
C SER A 477 17.12 24.53 -13.90
N GLU A 478 16.51 25.59 -14.43
CA GLU A 478 16.58 26.96 -13.92
C GLU A 478 15.52 27.22 -12.85
N VAL A 479 14.28 26.79 -13.10
CA VAL A 479 13.13 27.12 -12.24
C VAL A 479 13.07 26.25 -10.99
N ASP A 480 12.40 26.76 -9.94
CA ASP A 480 12.03 25.90 -8.79
C ASP A 480 11.06 24.79 -9.24
N PRO A 481 11.17 23.55 -8.72
CA PRO A 481 10.26 22.46 -9.09
C PRO A 481 8.77 22.80 -9.01
N ILE A 482 8.35 23.66 -8.07
CA ILE A 482 6.94 24.10 -7.97
C ILE A 482 6.44 24.79 -9.24
N THR A 483 7.31 25.54 -9.93
CA THR A 483 7.00 26.20 -11.20
C THR A 483 6.76 25.16 -12.30
N SER A 484 7.59 24.12 -12.38
CA SER A 484 7.40 23.02 -13.32
C SER A 484 6.07 22.30 -13.09
N TYR A 485 5.69 22.08 -11.83
CA TYR A 485 4.39 21.48 -11.49
C TYR A 485 3.22 22.38 -11.92
N ALA A 486 3.33 23.69 -11.67
CA ALA A 486 2.30 24.66 -12.05
C ALA A 486 2.13 24.77 -13.57
N LEU A 487 3.23 24.74 -14.34
CA LEU A 487 3.19 24.73 -15.81
C LEU A 487 2.46 23.48 -16.34
N VAL A 488 2.84 22.29 -15.87
CA VAL A 488 2.22 21.03 -16.31
C VAL A 488 0.74 20.98 -15.92
N ALA A 489 0.40 21.35 -14.68
CA ALA A 489 -0.99 21.40 -14.23
C ALA A 489 -1.85 22.39 -15.04
N THR A 490 -1.29 23.54 -15.42
CA THR A 490 -1.97 24.53 -16.26
C THR A 490 -2.20 24.01 -17.68
N THR A 491 -1.18 23.39 -18.29
CA THR A 491 -1.30 22.77 -19.62
C THR A 491 -2.37 21.68 -19.62
N GLU A 492 -2.36 20.81 -18.62
CA GLU A 492 -3.40 19.79 -18.47
C GLU A 492 -4.80 20.40 -18.29
N ALA A 493 -4.93 21.48 -17.53
CA ALA A 493 -6.20 22.17 -17.35
C ALA A 493 -6.73 22.76 -18.67
N LEU A 494 -5.86 23.35 -19.48
CA LEU A 494 -6.22 23.89 -20.80
C LEU A 494 -6.67 22.78 -21.75
N VAL A 495 -5.93 21.67 -21.82
CA VAL A 495 -6.30 20.51 -22.66
C VAL A 495 -7.64 19.93 -22.23
N ARG A 496 -7.90 19.81 -20.91
CA ARG A 496 -9.21 19.36 -20.40
C ARG A 496 -10.34 20.39 -20.60
N SER A 497 -9.98 21.65 -20.87
CA SER A 497 -10.91 22.68 -21.34
C SER A 497 -11.10 22.68 -22.86
N GLY A 498 -10.45 21.77 -23.60
CA GLY A 498 -10.48 21.72 -25.06
C GLY A 498 -9.59 22.74 -25.75
N ILE A 499 -8.76 23.47 -25.00
CA ILE A 499 -7.85 24.50 -25.52
C ILE A 499 -6.46 23.86 -25.69
N THR A 500 -6.05 23.64 -26.94
CA THR A 500 -4.72 23.08 -27.23
C THR A 500 -3.66 24.16 -27.46
N ASP A 501 -4.08 25.36 -27.90
CA ASP A 501 -3.25 26.54 -28.03
C ASP A 501 -3.89 27.65 -27.18
N PRO A 502 -3.22 28.11 -26.08
CA PRO A 502 -3.76 29.17 -25.23
C PRO A 502 -4.16 30.44 -25.98
N TYR A 503 -3.56 30.72 -27.15
CA TYR A 503 -3.83 31.92 -27.92
C TYR A 503 -5.21 31.90 -28.59
N GLU A 504 -5.87 30.74 -28.65
CA GLU A 504 -7.28 30.63 -29.06
C GLU A 504 -8.18 31.54 -28.23
N LEU A 505 -7.87 31.75 -26.94
CA LEU A 505 -8.62 32.64 -26.05
C LEU A 505 -8.74 34.07 -26.62
N TYR A 506 -7.73 34.52 -27.36
CA TYR A 506 -7.67 35.87 -27.93
C TYR A 506 -8.50 36.05 -29.21
N ALA A 507 -9.04 34.96 -29.77
CA ALA A 507 -10.09 35.05 -30.78
C ALA A 507 -11.43 35.51 -30.18
N TYR A 508 -11.62 35.28 -28.87
CA TYR A 508 -12.90 35.52 -28.16
C TYR A 508 -12.82 36.65 -27.13
N THR A 509 -11.62 36.98 -26.63
CA THR A 509 -11.41 37.95 -25.55
C THR A 509 -10.22 38.86 -25.85
N HIS A 510 -10.22 40.07 -25.29
CA HIS A 510 -9.05 40.95 -25.38
C HIS A 510 -7.91 40.41 -24.51
N VAL A 511 -6.65 40.65 -24.90
CA VAL A 511 -5.45 40.21 -24.14
C VAL A 511 -5.44 40.67 -22.68
N SER A 512 -6.17 41.75 -22.35
CA SER A 512 -6.32 42.28 -20.99
C SER A 512 -7.43 41.60 -20.15
N GLN A 513 -8.15 40.64 -20.71
CA GLN A 513 -9.28 39.96 -20.06
C GLN A 513 -8.94 38.52 -19.64
N VAL A 514 -7.77 38.01 -20.02
CA VAL A 514 -7.22 36.76 -19.50
C VAL A 514 -6.32 37.10 -18.32
N GLY A 515 -6.59 36.53 -17.14
CA GLY A 515 -5.86 36.80 -15.91
C GLY A 515 -5.50 35.53 -15.14
N SER A 516 -4.70 35.70 -14.08
CA SER A 516 -4.29 34.62 -13.17
C SER A 516 -4.43 35.06 -11.72
N SER A 517 -5.12 34.25 -10.92
CA SER A 517 -5.15 34.35 -9.46
C SER A 517 -4.31 33.27 -8.76
N THR A 518 -3.59 32.44 -9.54
CA THR A 518 -2.82 31.30 -9.07
C THR A 518 -1.81 31.74 -8.01
N GLY A 519 -1.72 30.97 -6.93
CA GLY A 519 -0.92 31.31 -5.77
C GLY A 519 -0.21 30.12 -5.14
N THR A 520 0.70 30.43 -4.22
CA THR A 520 1.42 29.46 -3.40
C THR A 520 1.60 30.04 -2.00
N ALA A 521 1.62 29.17 -0.99
CA ALA A 521 1.76 29.59 0.40
C ALA A 521 3.15 30.20 0.69
N VAL A 522 4.21 29.63 0.10
CA VAL A 522 5.60 29.92 0.49
C VAL A 522 6.57 30.05 -0.69
N GLY A 523 6.08 29.94 -1.94
CA GLY A 523 6.92 30.06 -3.13
C GLY A 523 7.83 28.84 -3.34
N GLY A 524 8.97 29.07 -4.01
CA GLY A 524 9.96 28.04 -4.33
C GLY A 524 10.85 27.69 -3.15
N LEU A 525 10.54 26.60 -2.44
CA LEU A 525 11.27 26.17 -1.24
C LEU A 525 12.68 25.65 -1.54
N ARG A 526 12.91 25.05 -2.71
CA ARG A 526 14.23 24.55 -3.09
C ARG A 526 15.15 25.73 -3.41
N SER A 527 14.65 26.71 -4.15
CA SER A 527 15.32 27.98 -4.39
C SER A 527 15.54 28.77 -3.11
N THR A 528 14.58 28.76 -2.18
CA THR A 528 14.74 29.37 -0.85
C THR A 528 15.90 28.72 -0.08
N LYS A 529 15.99 27.39 -0.06
CA LYS A 529 17.11 26.66 0.55
C LYS A 529 18.44 27.04 -0.10
N ARG A 530 18.50 27.16 -1.42
CA ARG A 530 19.70 27.59 -2.18
C ARG A 530 20.14 29.00 -1.79
N VAL A 531 19.21 29.94 -1.66
CA VAL A 531 19.51 31.32 -1.24
C VAL A 531 20.05 31.37 0.18
N TYR A 532 19.34 30.79 1.14
CA TYR A 532 19.65 30.98 2.57
C TYR A 532 20.71 30.02 3.09
N ALA A 533 20.61 28.73 2.77
CA ALA A 533 21.58 27.74 3.22
C ALA A 533 22.74 27.57 2.23
N GLY A 534 22.44 27.53 0.92
CA GLY A 534 23.45 27.32 -0.12
C GLY A 534 24.52 28.42 -0.14
N ARG A 535 24.11 29.70 -0.13
CA ARG A 535 25.04 30.84 -0.09
C ARG A 535 25.79 30.94 1.25
N MET A 536 25.16 30.57 2.36
CA MET A 536 25.83 30.53 3.67
C MET A 536 26.94 29.49 3.72
N LEU A 537 26.76 28.37 3.00
CA LEU A 537 27.75 27.29 2.88
C LEU A 537 28.73 27.50 1.71
N ASP A 538 28.69 28.67 1.07
CA ASP A 538 29.51 29.02 -0.10
C ASP A 538 29.45 27.98 -1.25
N THR A 539 28.28 27.37 -1.42
CA THR A 539 28.01 26.49 -2.56
C THR A 539 27.63 27.33 -3.76
N SER A 540 28.07 26.94 -4.96
CA SER A 540 27.74 27.65 -6.20
C SER A 540 26.22 27.70 -6.41
N GLN A 541 25.67 28.91 -6.58
CA GLN A 541 24.25 29.16 -6.83
C GLN A 541 24.09 30.03 -8.07
N ALA A 542 22.97 29.84 -8.78
CA ALA A 542 22.63 30.72 -9.90
C ALA A 542 22.48 32.18 -9.40
N PRO A 543 22.97 33.19 -10.15
CA PRO A 543 22.91 34.58 -9.72
C PRO A 543 21.48 35.07 -9.43
N ASP A 544 20.53 34.57 -10.21
CA ASP A 544 19.12 34.93 -10.26
C ASP A 544 18.20 34.02 -9.40
N VAL A 545 18.75 33.03 -8.68
CA VAL A 545 17.99 32.09 -7.84
C VAL A 545 17.02 32.75 -6.84
N TYR A 546 17.25 34.01 -6.50
CA TYR A 546 16.35 34.78 -5.64
C TYR A 546 14.96 35.00 -6.27
N GLN A 547 14.87 35.19 -7.59
CA GLN A 547 13.59 35.38 -8.28
C GLN A 547 12.69 34.13 -8.16
N GLU A 548 13.30 32.94 -8.16
CA GLU A 548 12.61 31.66 -8.04
C GLU A 548 12.07 31.38 -6.62
N THR A 549 12.32 32.27 -5.66
CA THR A 549 11.74 32.16 -4.31
C THR A 549 10.35 32.77 -4.21
N PHE A 550 9.98 33.70 -5.10
CA PHE A 550 8.75 34.47 -4.94
C PHE A 550 7.50 33.64 -5.23
N VAL A 551 6.43 33.94 -4.50
CA VAL A 551 5.11 33.33 -4.73
C VAL A 551 4.50 33.68 -6.09
N SER A 552 4.92 34.81 -6.67
CA SER A 552 4.44 35.32 -7.96
C SER A 552 5.19 34.73 -9.15
N THR A 553 6.25 33.95 -8.92
CA THR A 553 7.10 33.42 -10.00
C THR A 553 6.42 32.31 -10.79
N PRO A 554 5.73 31.32 -10.17
CA PRO A 554 4.97 30.33 -10.93
C PRO A 554 3.93 30.93 -11.90
N PRO A 555 3.02 31.85 -11.49
CA PRO A 555 2.10 32.48 -12.44
C PRO A 555 2.80 33.38 -13.48
N ALA A 556 3.95 33.98 -13.15
CA ALA A 556 4.74 34.73 -14.13
C ALA A 556 5.28 33.82 -15.24
N TRP A 557 5.87 32.67 -14.88
CA TRP A 557 6.36 31.68 -15.85
C TRP A 557 5.23 31.11 -16.72
N ILE A 558 4.05 30.84 -16.14
CA ILE A 558 2.86 30.44 -16.91
C ILE A 558 2.51 31.51 -17.95
N ASN A 559 2.52 32.79 -17.58
CA ASN A 559 2.23 33.86 -18.51
C ASN A 559 3.31 34.02 -19.58
N MET A 560 4.59 33.90 -19.22
CA MET A 560 5.72 34.06 -20.14
C MET A 560 5.84 32.93 -21.15
N LEU A 561 5.46 31.71 -20.78
CA LEU A 561 5.65 30.52 -21.61
C LEU A 561 4.39 30.04 -22.32
N LEU A 562 3.20 30.30 -21.77
CA LEU A 562 1.93 29.77 -22.28
C LEU A 562 0.95 30.88 -22.67
N MET A 563 0.58 31.74 -21.71
CA MET A 563 -0.61 32.58 -21.89
C MET A 563 -0.33 33.86 -22.70
N SER A 564 0.77 34.58 -22.43
CA SER A 564 1.07 35.90 -23.00
C SER A 564 -0.05 36.94 -22.81
N SER A 565 -0.74 36.87 -21.67
CA SER A 565 -1.83 37.78 -21.33
C SER A 565 -1.31 39.10 -20.75
N SER A 566 -2.13 40.15 -20.88
CA SER A 566 -1.92 41.47 -20.26
C SER A 566 -3.06 41.82 -19.30
N GLY A 567 -3.77 40.81 -18.79
CA GLY A 567 -4.87 40.99 -17.84
C GLY A 567 -4.41 40.94 -16.38
N PRO A 568 -5.35 40.79 -15.43
CA PRO A 568 -5.04 40.81 -14.00
C PRO A 568 -4.11 39.67 -13.58
N ILE A 569 -3.08 39.99 -12.79
CA ILE A 569 -2.25 38.99 -12.08
C ILE A 569 -2.35 39.25 -10.57
N LYS A 570 -3.16 38.46 -9.88
CA LYS A 570 -3.45 38.60 -8.44
C LYS A 570 -3.01 37.34 -7.69
N THR A 571 -1.71 37.18 -7.49
CA THR A 571 -1.15 36.02 -6.78
C THR A 571 -1.70 35.92 -5.36
N THR A 572 -2.26 34.76 -5.02
CA THR A 572 -2.91 34.52 -3.73
C THR A 572 -1.98 33.83 -2.73
N ILE A 573 -2.13 34.18 -1.44
CA ILE A 573 -1.42 33.54 -0.33
C ILE A 573 -2.43 33.32 0.81
N GLY A 574 -2.76 32.05 1.07
CA GLY A 574 -3.73 31.66 2.10
C GLY A 574 -3.28 30.44 2.91
N ALA A 575 -1.97 30.18 2.99
CA ALA A 575 -1.41 28.95 3.55
C ALA A 575 -2.09 27.71 2.92
N CYS A 576 -2.64 26.80 3.73
CA CYS A 576 -3.36 25.62 3.25
C CYS A 576 -4.63 25.94 2.45
N ALA A 577 -5.19 27.15 2.59
CA ALA A 577 -6.41 27.59 1.90
C ALA A 577 -6.13 28.40 0.62
N THR A 578 -4.87 28.48 0.16
CA THR A 578 -4.49 29.28 -1.01
C THR A 578 -5.30 28.92 -2.27
N GLY A 579 -5.56 27.63 -2.51
CA GLY A 579 -6.38 27.19 -3.65
C GLY A 579 -7.81 27.76 -3.62
N LEU A 580 -8.44 27.81 -2.43
CA LEU A 580 -9.77 28.41 -2.27
C LEU A 580 -9.73 29.93 -2.42
N ALA A 581 -8.73 30.59 -1.84
CA ALA A 581 -8.53 32.03 -2.00
C ALA A 581 -8.30 32.41 -3.47
N SER A 582 -7.61 31.56 -4.25
CA SER A 582 -7.42 31.74 -5.69
C SER A 582 -8.75 31.75 -6.44
N ILE A 583 -9.69 30.87 -6.08
CA ILE A 583 -11.02 30.79 -6.71
C ILE A 583 -11.86 32.02 -6.34
N ASP A 584 -11.82 32.49 -5.10
CA ASP A 584 -12.57 33.68 -4.65
C ASP A 584 -12.05 34.98 -5.28
N VAL A 585 -10.75 35.06 -5.54
CA VAL A 585 -10.11 36.23 -6.18
C VAL A 585 -10.35 36.28 -7.70
N ALA A 586 -10.54 35.13 -8.34
CA ALA A 586 -10.88 35.01 -9.75
C ALA A 586 -12.34 35.44 -9.98
#